data_AF-A0A8J7V3R3-F1
#
_entry.id   AF-A0A8J7V3R3-F1
#
_cell.length_a   1.000
_cell.length_b   1.000
_cell.length_c   1.000
_cell.angle_alpha   90.00
_cell.angle_beta   90.00
_cell.angle_gamma   90.00
#
_symmetry.space_group_name_H-M   'P 1'
#
loop_
_entity.id
_entity.type
_entity.pdbx_description
1 polymer ?
#
loop_
_entity_poly.entity_id
_entity_poly.type
_entity_poly.pdbx_seq_one_letter_code
_entity_poly.pdbx_strand_id
1 'polypeptide(L)'
;MMTRTSRPAAHPSRRARAVARTAEGERAALLPLLLAAMAFLALALLPGLARADKADGEDLIARAELTLAKVQRHEDLGPYVRAYLKRAKAILIIPQLLKGGFIIGGEGGSGVLLARGDNGQWSYPAFFSIGAASIGLQIGGQSSEVLLLVMTGNGLTSILNDKVKIGGELDAAAGPYGAGLDASTTTNLDVDILSYSVAQGLYIGANFEGSVIVKRDELNADYYGQPATPEAIVLDGRVANPQADSLRRALSEAVR
;
A
#
# COMPACT_ATOMS: atom_id res chain seq x y z
N MET A 1 4.17 59.72 -58.20
CA MET A 1 2.94 59.02 -58.62
C MET A 1 2.65 57.94 -57.57
N MET A 2 1.37 57.75 -57.23
CA MET A 2 0.79 56.88 -56.18
C MET A 2 0.71 57.46 -54.76
N THR A 3 -0.41 58.14 -54.53
CA THR A 3 -1.04 58.42 -53.24
C THR A 3 -1.56 57.13 -52.61
N ARG A 4 -1.19 56.86 -51.35
CA ARG A 4 -1.82 55.79 -50.54
C ARG A 4 -2.54 56.44 -49.37
N THR A 5 -3.83 56.64 -49.53
CA THR A 5 -4.75 57.12 -48.48
C THR A 5 -4.99 55.99 -47.47
N SER A 6 -4.47 56.15 -46.26
CA SER A 6 -4.72 55.24 -45.14
C SER A 6 -6.07 55.53 -44.48
N ARG A 7 -6.98 54.54 -44.49
CA ARG A 7 -8.24 54.54 -43.72
C ARG A 7 -7.94 54.49 -42.21
N PRO A 8 -8.59 55.30 -41.35
CA PRO A 8 -8.40 55.20 -39.90
C PRO A 8 -9.11 53.97 -39.32
N ALA A 9 -8.44 53.29 -38.39
CA ALA A 9 -8.98 52.14 -37.64
C ALA A 9 -10.09 52.58 -36.67
N ALA A 10 -11.21 51.86 -36.69
CA ALA A 10 -12.36 52.13 -35.81
C ALA A 10 -11.97 51.96 -34.34
N HIS A 11 -12.16 53.00 -33.53
CA HIS A 11 -11.95 52.96 -32.09
C HIS A 11 -13.09 52.17 -31.43
N PRO A 12 -12.81 51.14 -30.61
CA PRO A 12 -13.86 50.35 -29.95
C PRO A 12 -14.69 51.26 -29.03
N SER A 13 -16.01 51.19 -29.17
CA SER A 13 -16.96 52.07 -28.48
C SER A 13 -16.84 51.93 -26.95
N ARG A 14 -17.05 53.03 -26.22
CA ARG A 14 -17.00 53.10 -24.75
C ARG A 14 -17.83 52.01 -24.05
N ARG A 15 -18.91 51.53 -24.68
CA ARG A 15 -19.74 50.43 -24.17
C ARG A 15 -19.01 49.08 -24.17
N ALA A 16 -18.22 48.76 -25.18
CA ALA A 16 -17.46 47.50 -25.24
C ALA A 16 -16.38 47.41 -24.15
N ARG A 17 -15.76 48.55 -23.79
CA ARG A 17 -14.77 48.61 -22.69
C ARG A 17 -15.41 48.50 -21.31
N ALA A 18 -16.67 48.90 -21.14
CA ALA A 18 -17.37 48.81 -19.86
C ALA A 18 -17.81 47.36 -19.54
N VAL A 19 -18.30 46.63 -20.54
CA VAL A 19 -18.74 45.22 -20.39
C VAL A 19 -17.55 44.27 -20.14
N ALA A 20 -16.38 44.55 -20.71
CA ALA A 20 -15.18 43.74 -20.46
C ALA A 20 -14.66 43.87 -19.02
N ARG A 21 -14.76 45.06 -18.41
CA ARG A 21 -14.30 45.31 -17.03
C ARG A 21 -15.20 44.66 -15.97
N THR A 22 -16.49 44.51 -16.24
CA THR A 22 -17.43 43.85 -15.31
C THR A 22 -17.16 42.35 -15.21
N ALA A 23 -16.79 41.69 -16.31
CA ALA A 23 -16.49 40.24 -16.31
C ALA A 23 -15.13 39.89 -15.68
N GLU A 24 -14.16 40.81 -15.69
CA GLU A 24 -12.85 40.62 -15.04
C GLU A 24 -12.93 40.70 -13.50
N GLY A 25 -13.77 41.59 -12.96
CA GLY A 25 -13.95 41.75 -11.51
C GLY A 25 -14.61 40.54 -10.84
N GLU A 26 -15.56 39.90 -11.51
CA GLU A 26 -16.24 38.70 -10.99
C GLU A 26 -15.31 37.49 -10.93
N ARG A 27 -14.42 37.32 -11.93
CA ARG A 27 -13.41 36.24 -11.94
C ARG A 27 -12.35 36.41 -10.85
N ALA A 28 -12.00 37.65 -10.51
CA ALA A 28 -11.03 37.96 -9.46
C ALA A 28 -11.57 37.71 -8.04
N ALA A 29 -12.88 37.83 -7.83
CA ALA A 29 -13.52 37.57 -6.54
C ALA A 29 -13.86 36.08 -6.30
N LEU A 30 -14.05 35.30 -7.36
CA LEU A 30 -14.38 33.87 -7.28
C LEU A 30 -13.17 33.00 -6.90
N LEU A 31 -11.95 33.37 -7.32
CA LEU A 31 -10.73 32.63 -7.03
C LEU A 31 -10.39 32.55 -5.51
N PRO A 32 -10.39 33.65 -4.73
CA PRO A 32 -10.15 33.57 -3.29
C PRO A 32 -11.29 32.88 -2.54
N LEU A 33 -12.53 32.97 -3.03
CA LEU A 33 -13.68 32.27 -2.43
C LEU A 33 -13.59 30.76 -2.64
N LEU A 34 -13.16 30.32 -3.83
CA LEU A 34 -12.91 28.91 -4.15
C LEU A 34 -11.72 28.35 -3.34
N LEU A 35 -10.64 29.13 -3.20
CA LEU A 35 -9.49 28.75 -2.37
C LEU A 35 -9.88 28.64 -0.89
N ALA A 36 -10.68 29.57 -0.38
CA ALA A 36 -11.19 29.52 1.00
C ALA A 36 -12.14 28.33 1.21
N ALA A 37 -13.02 28.03 0.25
CA ALA A 37 -13.90 26.86 0.31
C ALA A 37 -13.12 25.53 0.24
N MET A 38 -12.07 25.45 -0.58
CA MET A 38 -11.19 24.28 -0.60
C MET A 38 -10.39 24.14 0.70
N ALA A 39 -9.90 25.24 1.28
CA ALA A 39 -9.22 25.23 2.56
C ALA A 39 -10.16 24.81 3.71
N PHE A 40 -11.43 25.26 3.68
CA PHE A 40 -12.43 24.88 4.67
C PHE A 40 -12.86 23.42 4.52
N LEU A 41 -12.99 22.91 3.29
CA LEU A 41 -13.25 21.49 3.02
C LEU A 41 -12.07 20.60 3.40
N ALA A 42 -10.84 21.03 3.13
CA ALA A 42 -9.63 20.35 3.57
C ALA A 42 -9.52 20.30 5.09
N LEU A 43 -9.89 21.39 5.80
CA LEU A 43 -9.90 21.46 7.26
C LEU A 43 -11.01 20.59 7.88
N ALA A 44 -12.18 20.54 7.26
CA ALA A 44 -13.32 19.72 7.72
C ALA A 44 -13.10 18.20 7.53
N LEU A 45 -12.17 17.80 6.65
CA LEU A 45 -11.77 16.41 6.44
C LEU A 45 -10.63 15.94 7.37
N LEU A 46 -10.00 16.84 8.13
CA LEU A 46 -8.93 16.50 9.10
C LEU A 46 -9.33 15.53 10.22
N PRO A 47 -10.55 15.56 10.81
CA PRO A 47 -10.88 14.66 11.92
C PRO A 47 -11.01 13.18 11.49
N GLY A 48 -11.13 12.89 10.19
CA GLY A 48 -11.21 11.54 9.65
C GLY A 48 -9.86 10.87 9.38
N LEU A 49 -8.79 11.66 9.21
CA LEU A 49 -7.44 11.15 8.93
C LEU A 49 -6.67 10.72 10.18
N ALA A 50 -7.13 11.13 11.37
CA ALA A 50 -6.47 10.84 12.64
C ALA A 50 -6.89 9.50 13.27
N ARG A 51 -7.80 8.76 12.63
CA ARG A 51 -8.09 7.36 13.02
C ARG A 51 -7.20 6.40 12.21
N ALA A 52 -5.91 6.72 12.13
CA ALA A 52 -4.91 5.70 11.85
C ALA A 52 -4.96 4.75 13.05
N ASP A 53 -5.43 3.53 12.84
CA ASP A 53 -5.46 2.51 13.90
C ASP A 53 -4.10 2.50 14.61
N LYS A 54 -4.10 2.84 15.90
CA LYS A 54 -3.02 2.42 16.80
C LYS A 54 -3.12 0.91 16.83
N ALA A 55 -2.47 0.26 15.86
CA ALA A 55 -2.35 -1.17 15.80
C ALA A 55 -1.61 -1.59 17.06
N ASP A 56 -2.30 -2.31 17.94
CA ASP A 56 -1.68 -3.09 18.98
C ASP A 56 -0.87 -4.21 18.29
N GLY A 57 0.40 -4.36 18.65
CA GLY A 57 1.29 -5.35 18.04
C GLY A 57 0.77 -6.77 18.21
N GLU A 58 0.15 -7.07 19.36
CA GLU A 58 -0.42 -8.38 19.66
C GLU A 58 -1.65 -8.67 18.78
N ASP A 59 -2.57 -7.72 18.69
CA ASP A 59 -3.78 -7.84 17.85
C ASP A 59 -3.40 -7.99 16.37
N LEU A 60 -2.39 -7.24 15.91
CA LEU A 60 -1.93 -7.31 14.53
C LEU A 60 -1.30 -8.67 14.20
N ILE A 61 -0.54 -9.27 15.13
CA ILE A 61 0.00 -10.63 14.98
C ILE A 61 -1.13 -11.66 14.95
N ALA A 62 -2.09 -11.56 15.86
CA ALA A 62 -3.23 -12.49 15.92
C ALA A 62 -4.05 -12.45 14.63
N ARG A 63 -4.30 -11.26 14.08
CA ARG A 63 -4.99 -11.09 12.79
C ARG A 63 -4.17 -11.65 11.64
N ALA A 64 -2.85 -11.44 11.64
CA ALA A 64 -1.96 -12.00 10.62
C ALA A 64 -1.98 -13.54 10.60
N GLU A 65 -2.03 -14.18 11.76
CA GLU A 65 -2.20 -15.63 11.86
C GLU A 65 -3.52 -16.10 11.26
N LEU A 66 -4.63 -15.41 11.57
CA LEU A 66 -5.94 -15.71 10.99
C LEU A 66 -5.95 -15.53 9.47
N THR A 67 -5.35 -14.44 8.96
CA THR A 67 -5.23 -14.18 7.53
C THR A 67 -4.44 -15.29 6.83
N LEU A 68 -3.29 -15.68 7.38
CA LEU A 68 -2.49 -16.78 6.84
C LEU A 68 -3.30 -18.09 6.80
N ALA A 69 -3.95 -18.44 7.90
CA ALA A 69 -4.75 -19.66 7.99
C ALA A 69 -5.94 -19.65 7.04
N LYS A 70 -6.57 -18.49 6.82
CA LYS A 70 -7.66 -18.32 5.87
C LYS A 70 -7.18 -18.51 4.43
N VAL A 71 -6.09 -17.85 4.02
CA VAL A 71 -5.55 -17.96 2.66
C VAL A 71 -5.07 -19.39 2.37
N GLN A 72 -4.46 -20.07 3.34
CA GLN A 72 -4.04 -21.46 3.16
C GLN A 72 -5.18 -22.44 2.94
N ARG A 73 -6.35 -22.17 3.54
CA ARG A 73 -7.56 -23.00 3.37
C ARG A 73 -8.34 -22.66 2.10
N HIS A 74 -8.01 -21.56 1.43
CA HIS A 74 -8.64 -21.20 0.16
C HIS A 74 -8.26 -22.21 -0.92
N GLU A 75 -9.24 -22.73 -1.65
CA GLU A 75 -9.04 -23.77 -2.66
C GLU A 75 -8.11 -23.31 -3.81
N ASP A 76 -8.35 -22.12 -4.35
CA ASP A 76 -7.57 -21.60 -5.48
C ASP A 76 -6.22 -20.98 -5.12
N LEU A 77 -5.99 -20.63 -3.84
CA LEU A 77 -4.78 -19.89 -3.41
C LEU A 77 -3.86 -20.73 -2.56
N GLY A 78 -4.43 -21.53 -1.65
CA GLY A 78 -3.69 -22.29 -0.65
C GLY A 78 -2.55 -23.14 -1.23
N PRO A 79 -2.78 -23.91 -2.31
CA PRO A 79 -1.72 -24.68 -2.95
C PRO A 79 -0.55 -23.81 -3.45
N TYR A 80 -0.83 -22.66 -4.08
CA TYR A 80 0.20 -21.76 -4.63
C TYR A 80 0.93 -21.03 -3.53
N VAL A 81 0.20 -20.44 -2.57
CA VAL A 81 0.79 -19.74 -1.44
C VAL A 81 1.72 -20.68 -0.67
N ARG A 82 1.34 -21.93 -0.42
CA ARG A 82 2.25 -22.92 0.19
C ARG A 82 3.49 -23.17 -0.66
N ALA A 83 3.33 -23.38 -1.96
CA ALA A 83 4.45 -23.66 -2.87
C ALA A 83 5.46 -22.50 -2.94
N TYR A 84 4.98 -21.26 -3.06
CA TYR A 84 5.85 -20.08 -3.12
C TYR A 84 6.39 -19.68 -1.75
N LEU A 85 5.65 -19.89 -0.67
CA LEU A 85 6.14 -19.64 0.71
C LEU A 85 7.34 -20.51 1.06
N LYS A 86 7.43 -21.73 0.50
CA LYS A 86 8.63 -22.59 0.64
C LYS A 86 9.88 -21.98 0.00
N ARG A 87 9.74 -21.06 -0.96
CA ARG A 87 10.82 -20.40 -1.69
C ARG A 87 11.06 -18.96 -1.23
N ALA A 88 10.08 -18.35 -0.56
CA ALA A 88 10.15 -16.97 -0.10
C ALA A 88 11.24 -16.77 0.95
N LYS A 89 11.90 -15.60 0.86
CA LYS A 89 12.85 -15.08 1.85
C LYS A 89 12.14 -14.42 3.03
N ALA A 90 10.97 -13.85 2.79
CA ALA A 90 10.11 -13.30 3.83
C ALA A 90 8.65 -13.30 3.40
N ILE A 91 7.76 -13.08 4.36
CA ILE A 91 6.35 -12.80 4.11
C ILE A 91 5.93 -11.56 4.89
N LEU A 92 5.30 -10.61 4.21
CA LEU A 92 4.60 -9.49 4.81
C LEU A 92 3.09 -9.76 4.75
N ILE A 93 2.48 -9.89 5.92
CA ILE A 93 1.05 -10.17 6.10
C ILE A 93 0.38 -8.87 6.53
N ILE A 94 -0.57 -8.38 5.73
CA ILE A 94 -1.37 -7.18 6.01
C ILE A 94 -2.82 -7.64 6.21
N PRO A 95 -3.27 -7.82 7.46
CA PRO A 95 -4.57 -8.43 7.73
C PRO A 95 -5.74 -7.53 7.34
N GLN A 96 -5.52 -6.21 7.32
CA GLN A 96 -6.51 -5.25 6.86
C GLN A 96 -5.82 -4.15 6.07
N LEU A 97 -6.07 -4.14 4.77
CA LEU A 97 -5.79 -3.03 3.87
C LEU A 97 -7.12 -2.35 3.58
N LEU A 98 -7.28 -1.11 4.06
CA LEU A 98 -8.46 -0.30 3.84
C LEU A 98 -8.25 0.52 2.58
N LYS A 99 -9.23 0.50 1.68
CA LYS A 99 -9.29 1.35 0.48
C LYS A 99 -10.48 2.29 0.60
N GLY A 100 -10.29 3.56 0.27
CA GLY A 100 -11.38 4.53 0.26
C GLY A 100 -11.05 5.79 -0.55
N GLY A 101 -12.08 6.45 -1.08
CA GLY A 101 -11.94 7.68 -1.84
C GLY A 101 -13.17 8.00 -2.68
N PHE A 102 -13.22 9.20 -3.27
CA PHE A 102 -14.17 9.54 -4.32
C PHE A 102 -13.39 10.21 -5.44
N ILE A 103 -13.29 9.55 -6.60
CA ILE A 103 -12.45 9.94 -7.76
C ILE A 103 -10.94 9.82 -7.48
N ILE A 104 -10.47 10.35 -6.35
CA ILE A 104 -9.13 10.18 -5.80
C ILE A 104 -9.27 9.53 -4.43
N GLY A 105 -8.49 8.48 -4.20
CA GLY A 105 -8.52 7.71 -2.96
C GLY A 105 -7.13 7.36 -2.47
N GLY A 106 -7.13 6.68 -1.33
CA GLY A 106 -5.95 6.07 -0.76
C GLY A 106 -6.28 4.66 -0.30
N GLU A 107 -5.24 3.84 -0.25
CA GLU A 107 -5.27 2.59 0.49
C GLU A 107 -4.16 2.58 1.53
N GLY A 108 -4.42 1.94 2.66
CA GLY A 108 -3.48 1.89 3.77
C GLY A 108 -3.78 0.74 4.73
N GLY A 109 -2.73 0.17 5.31
CA GLY A 109 -2.83 -0.96 6.23
C GLY A 109 -1.55 -1.15 7.02
N SER A 110 -1.66 -1.84 8.15
CA SER A 110 -0.51 -2.30 8.93
C SER A 110 -0.34 -3.80 8.75
N GLY A 111 0.90 -4.27 8.87
CA GLY A 111 1.23 -5.67 8.72
C GLY A 111 2.48 -6.07 9.47
N VAL A 112 2.76 -7.37 9.43
CA VAL A 112 3.93 -7.99 10.05
C VAL A 112 4.77 -8.67 8.97
N LEU A 113 6.07 -8.39 8.99
CA LEU A 113 7.09 -9.04 8.17
C LEU A 113 7.80 -10.10 9.01
N LEU A 114 7.86 -11.33 8.49
CA LEU A 114 8.70 -12.40 9.05
C LEU A 114 9.66 -12.86 7.96
N ALA A 115 10.95 -12.91 8.28
CA ALA A 115 11.97 -13.44 7.40
C ALA A 115 12.24 -14.91 7.71
N ARG A 116 12.65 -15.66 6.69
CA ARG A 116 13.07 -17.05 6.81
C ARG A 116 14.58 -17.12 6.82
N GLY A 117 15.15 -17.58 7.92
CA GLY A 117 16.58 -17.82 8.02
C GLY A 117 17.04 -19.01 7.18
N ASP A 118 18.35 -19.13 6.95
CA ASP A 118 18.94 -20.24 6.20
C ASP A 118 18.72 -21.60 6.87
N ASN A 119 18.49 -21.61 8.19
CA ASN A 119 18.08 -22.79 8.96
C ASN A 119 16.60 -23.18 8.74
N GLY A 120 15.87 -22.47 7.88
CA GLY A 120 14.47 -22.68 7.58
C GLY A 120 13.49 -22.18 8.65
N GLN A 121 13.97 -21.60 9.75
CA GLN A 121 13.14 -21.03 10.81
C GLN A 121 12.66 -19.63 10.44
N TRP A 122 11.45 -19.30 10.87
CA TRP A 122 10.89 -17.96 10.76
C TRP A 122 11.34 -17.10 11.94
N SER A 123 11.74 -15.86 11.63
CA SER A 123 12.10 -14.84 12.61
C SER A 123 10.93 -14.46 13.50
N TYR A 124 11.18 -13.61 14.49
CA TYR A 124 10.11 -12.83 15.12
C TYR A 124 9.62 -11.71 14.17
N PRO A 125 8.39 -11.18 14.35
CA PRO A 125 7.79 -10.24 13.41
C PRO A 125 8.33 -8.82 13.57
N ALA A 126 8.61 -8.15 12.46
CA ALA A 126 8.78 -6.70 12.40
C ALA A 126 7.52 -6.03 11.86
N PHE A 127 7.13 -4.89 12.42
CA PHE A 127 5.91 -4.19 12.06
C PHE A 127 6.16 -3.16 10.95
N PHE A 128 5.25 -3.15 9.97
CA PHE A 128 5.29 -2.27 8.81
C PHE A 128 3.91 -1.67 8.54
N SER A 129 3.90 -0.54 7.84
CA SER A 129 2.73 0.04 7.20
C SER A 129 2.91 -0.01 5.69
N ILE A 130 1.81 -0.20 4.96
CA ILE A 130 1.75 0.00 3.51
C ILE A 130 0.74 1.08 3.20
N GLY A 131 0.98 1.88 2.17
CA GLY A 131 -0.03 2.78 1.63
C GLY A 131 0.21 3.14 0.18
N ALA A 132 -0.86 3.38 -0.57
CA ALA A 132 -0.82 3.81 -1.95
C ALA A 132 -1.88 4.88 -2.24
N ALA A 133 -1.58 5.75 -3.20
CA ALA A 133 -2.60 6.59 -3.81
C ALA A 133 -3.36 5.78 -4.85
N SER A 134 -4.69 5.84 -4.85
CA SER A 134 -5.54 5.14 -5.81
C SER A 134 -6.40 6.13 -6.60
N ILE A 135 -6.62 5.84 -7.89
CA ILE A 135 -7.54 6.60 -8.75
C ILE A 135 -8.69 5.66 -9.10
N GLY A 136 -9.91 5.96 -8.68
CA GLY A 136 -11.05 5.07 -8.90
C GLY A 136 -12.41 5.62 -8.48
N LEU A 137 -13.43 5.25 -9.25
CA LEU A 137 -14.86 5.41 -8.93
C LEU A 137 -15.30 4.30 -7.97
N GLN A 138 -14.76 4.28 -6.74
CA GLN A 138 -15.29 3.40 -5.70
C GLN A 138 -16.12 4.23 -4.72
N ILE A 139 -17.44 4.13 -4.80
CA ILE A 139 -18.34 4.67 -3.79
C ILE A 139 -18.36 3.67 -2.63
N GLY A 140 -17.52 3.89 -1.63
CA GLY A 140 -17.50 3.11 -0.38
C GLY A 140 -16.11 2.66 0.05
N GLY A 141 -15.97 2.35 1.35
CA GLY A 141 -14.75 1.76 1.90
C GLY A 141 -14.72 0.26 1.62
N GLN A 142 -13.56 -0.24 1.18
CA GLN A 142 -13.30 -1.67 1.01
C GLN A 142 -12.19 -2.12 1.94
N SER A 143 -12.24 -3.39 2.36
CA SER A 143 -11.18 -4.02 3.15
C SER A 143 -10.76 -5.32 2.49
N SER A 144 -9.45 -5.49 2.34
CA SER A 144 -8.84 -6.72 1.84
C SER A 144 -7.73 -7.19 2.77
N GLU A 145 -7.51 -8.49 2.80
CA GLU A 145 -6.35 -9.12 3.42
C GLU A 145 -5.29 -9.35 2.34
N VAL A 146 -4.02 -9.08 2.65
CA VAL A 146 -2.93 -9.16 1.68
C VAL A 146 -1.76 -9.97 2.23
N LEU A 147 -1.23 -10.87 1.40
CA LEU A 147 0.05 -11.54 1.59
C LEU A 147 1.03 -11.07 0.51
N LEU A 148 2.18 -10.55 0.93
CA LEU A 148 3.31 -10.25 0.06
C LEU A 148 4.43 -11.24 0.37
N LEU A 149 4.67 -12.17 -0.56
CA LEU A 149 5.76 -13.12 -0.49
C LEU A 149 6.99 -12.48 -1.12
N VAL A 150 8.00 -12.23 -0.32
CA VAL A 150 9.26 -11.63 -0.76
C VAL A 150 10.15 -12.75 -1.27
N MET A 151 10.43 -12.77 -2.56
CA MET A 151 11.05 -13.91 -3.24
C MET A 151 12.57 -13.78 -3.34
N THR A 152 13.11 -12.56 -3.29
CA THR A 152 14.53 -12.28 -3.48
C THR A 152 15.17 -11.71 -2.20
N GLY A 153 16.49 -11.88 -2.08
CA GLY A 153 17.27 -11.28 -0.99
C GLY A 153 17.29 -9.75 -1.09
N ASN A 154 17.36 -9.21 -2.32
CA ASN A 154 17.28 -7.77 -2.56
C ASN A 154 15.91 -7.21 -2.14
N GLY A 155 14.82 -7.92 -2.47
CA GLY A 155 13.47 -7.61 -2.02
C GLY A 155 13.37 -7.46 -0.51
N LEU A 156 13.95 -8.41 0.22
CA LEU A 156 13.99 -8.37 1.68
C LEU A 156 14.79 -7.17 2.17
N THR A 157 16.04 -7.01 1.72
CA THR A 157 16.91 -5.89 2.14
C THR A 157 16.27 -4.54 1.88
N SER A 158 15.62 -4.36 0.72
CA SER A 158 14.96 -3.11 0.37
C SER A 158 13.77 -2.81 1.28
N ILE A 159 12.98 -3.81 1.68
CA ILE A 159 11.85 -3.62 2.62
C ILE A 159 12.33 -3.20 4.01
N LEU A 160 13.49 -3.67 4.46
CA LEU A 160 13.99 -3.36 5.80
C LEU A 160 14.44 -1.89 5.96
N ASN A 161 14.76 -1.22 4.85
CA ASN A 161 15.09 0.20 4.84
C ASN A 161 13.93 1.08 5.35
N ASP A 162 14.20 2.36 5.58
CA ASP A 162 13.23 3.31 6.15
C ASP A 162 11.90 3.37 5.39
N LYS A 163 11.98 3.36 4.06
CA LYS A 163 10.83 3.35 3.15
C LYS A 163 11.23 2.70 1.83
N VAL A 164 10.30 1.99 1.21
CA VAL A 164 10.50 1.42 -0.13
C VAL A 164 9.24 1.53 -0.98
N LYS A 165 9.39 1.82 -2.26
CA LYS A 165 8.29 1.91 -3.22
C LYS A 165 8.20 0.68 -4.13
N ILE A 166 7.04 0.02 -4.12
CA ILE A 166 6.71 -1.04 -5.10
C ILE A 166 6.42 -0.40 -6.46
N GLY A 167 6.94 -0.99 -7.54
CA GLY A 167 6.92 -0.45 -8.91
C GLY A 167 7.95 0.64 -9.17
N GLY A 168 8.85 0.90 -8.22
CA GLY A 168 9.97 1.83 -8.39
C GLY A 168 11.29 1.21 -7.96
N GLU A 169 11.35 0.73 -6.72
CA GLU A 169 12.53 0.10 -6.13
C GLU A 169 12.41 -1.42 -6.02
N LEU A 170 11.17 -1.91 -5.98
CA LEU A 170 10.82 -3.34 -5.97
C LEU A 170 9.81 -3.63 -7.05
N ASP A 171 9.96 -4.73 -7.76
CA ASP A 171 8.94 -5.21 -8.67
C ASP A 171 8.00 -6.22 -8.00
N ALA A 172 6.72 -6.16 -8.35
CA ALA A 172 5.71 -7.01 -7.77
C ALA A 172 4.75 -7.51 -8.84
N ALA A 173 4.31 -8.76 -8.69
CA ALA A 173 3.27 -9.34 -9.53
C ALA A 173 2.18 -9.99 -8.68
N ALA A 174 0.98 -10.10 -9.25
CA ALA A 174 -0.05 -10.95 -8.69
C ALA A 174 0.41 -12.42 -8.75
N GLY A 175 0.24 -13.14 -7.64
CA GLY A 175 0.57 -14.56 -7.58
C GLY A 175 -0.37 -15.41 -8.44
N PRO A 176 0.10 -16.56 -8.95
CA PRO A 176 -0.74 -17.51 -9.68
C PRO A 176 -1.82 -18.11 -8.78
N TYR A 177 -2.94 -18.49 -9.39
CA TYR A 177 -4.10 -19.08 -8.72
C TYR A 177 -4.91 -19.88 -9.74
N GLY A 178 -5.69 -20.87 -9.28
CA GLY A 178 -6.73 -21.56 -10.06
C GLY A 178 -6.29 -22.45 -11.24
N ALA A 179 -5.09 -22.28 -11.80
CA ALA A 179 -4.55 -23.10 -12.90
C ALA A 179 -3.51 -24.09 -12.36
N GLY A 180 -3.84 -25.39 -12.29
CA GLY A 180 -3.11 -26.44 -11.55
C GLY A 180 -1.60 -26.22 -11.38
N LEU A 181 -1.09 -26.44 -10.16
CA LEU A 181 0.25 -26.01 -9.71
C LEU A 181 1.38 -26.25 -10.72
N ASP A 182 1.43 -27.43 -11.33
CA ASP A 182 2.48 -27.82 -12.28
C ASP A 182 2.58 -26.86 -13.49
N ALA A 183 1.44 -26.32 -13.94
CA ALA A 183 1.40 -25.35 -15.04
C ALA A 183 1.88 -23.95 -14.61
N SER A 184 1.75 -23.61 -13.33
CA SER A 184 2.14 -22.29 -12.80
C SER A 184 3.57 -22.23 -12.30
N THR A 185 4.15 -23.35 -11.85
CA THR A 185 5.54 -23.41 -11.37
C THR A 185 6.58 -23.46 -12.49
N THR A 186 6.16 -23.76 -13.73
CA THR A 186 7.02 -23.76 -14.93
C THR A 186 7.27 -22.36 -15.48
N THR A 187 6.48 -21.37 -15.07
CA THR A 187 6.74 -19.95 -15.35
C THR A 187 7.76 -19.44 -14.33
N ASN A 188 8.95 -19.08 -14.79
CA ASN A 188 9.92 -18.36 -13.97
C ASN A 188 9.35 -16.97 -13.69
N LEU A 189 8.74 -16.81 -12.51
CA LEU A 189 8.33 -15.51 -11.99
C LEU A 189 9.57 -14.87 -11.33
N ASP A 190 10.33 -14.14 -12.14
CA ASP A 190 11.52 -13.38 -11.71
C ASP A 190 11.08 -12.01 -11.16
N VAL A 191 10.35 -12.02 -10.04
CA VAL A 191 9.91 -10.78 -9.36
C VAL A 191 10.34 -10.74 -7.90
N ASP A 192 10.59 -9.55 -7.36
CA ASP A 192 10.93 -9.38 -5.94
C ASP A 192 9.78 -9.78 -5.01
N ILE A 193 8.53 -9.51 -5.41
CA ILE A 193 7.33 -9.75 -4.60
C ILE A 193 6.24 -10.48 -5.39
N LEU A 194 5.73 -11.58 -4.84
CA LEU A 194 4.45 -12.16 -5.25
C LEU A 194 3.36 -11.73 -4.29
N SER A 195 2.27 -11.21 -4.83
CA SER A 195 1.21 -10.62 -4.03
C SER A 195 -0.11 -11.37 -4.19
N TYR A 196 -0.77 -11.59 -3.06
CA TYR A 196 -2.08 -12.24 -3.00
C TYR A 196 -3.01 -11.37 -2.17
N SER A 197 -4.21 -11.07 -2.69
CA SER A 197 -5.20 -10.26 -1.96
C SER A 197 -6.56 -10.94 -1.97
N VAL A 198 -7.21 -10.98 -0.81
CA VAL A 198 -8.53 -11.59 -0.62
C VAL A 198 -9.47 -10.55 -0.01
N ALA A 199 -10.57 -10.26 -0.68
CA ALA A 199 -11.64 -9.39 -0.17
C ALA A 199 -12.93 -10.20 -0.03
N GLN A 200 -13.53 -10.24 1.17
CA GLN A 200 -14.78 -10.98 1.44
C GLN A 200 -14.77 -12.46 0.95
N GLY A 201 -13.59 -13.09 0.88
CA GLY A 201 -13.42 -14.46 0.40
C GLY A 201 -13.17 -14.58 -1.11
N LEU A 202 -13.18 -13.48 -1.87
CA LEU A 202 -12.81 -13.45 -3.28
C LEU A 202 -11.34 -13.07 -3.44
N TYR A 203 -10.59 -13.86 -4.19
CA TYR A 203 -9.27 -13.45 -4.66
C TYR A 203 -9.38 -12.29 -5.65
N ILE A 204 -8.70 -11.20 -5.34
CA ILE A 204 -8.53 -10.07 -6.23
C ILE A 204 -7.05 -10.04 -6.54
N GLY A 205 -6.66 -10.44 -7.75
CA GLY A 205 -5.28 -10.31 -8.20
C GLY A 205 -4.81 -8.88 -7.92
N ALA A 206 -3.75 -8.74 -7.14
CA ALA A 206 -3.32 -7.43 -6.68
C ALA A 206 -2.10 -6.98 -7.45
N ASN A 207 -2.14 -5.72 -7.91
CA ASN A 207 -0.94 -4.98 -8.24
C ASN A 207 -0.81 -3.89 -7.17
N PHE A 208 0.31 -3.91 -6.44
CA PHE A 208 0.64 -2.93 -5.41
C PHE A 208 1.63 -1.87 -5.93
N GLU A 209 1.79 -1.79 -7.24
CA GLU A 209 2.57 -0.75 -7.90
C GLU A 209 2.13 0.65 -7.45
N GLY A 210 3.10 1.47 -7.07
CA GLY A 210 2.88 2.80 -6.51
C GLY A 210 2.72 2.82 -4.99
N SER A 211 2.59 1.67 -4.32
CA SER A 211 2.54 1.60 -2.86
C SER A 211 3.92 1.83 -2.24
N VAL A 212 3.91 2.36 -1.02
CA VAL A 212 5.08 2.58 -0.17
C VAL A 212 4.95 1.72 1.07
N ILE A 213 5.97 0.95 1.36
CA ILE A 213 6.14 0.21 2.62
C ILE A 213 7.04 1.04 3.53
N VAL A 214 6.65 1.20 4.79
CA VAL A 214 7.36 1.99 5.80
C VAL A 214 7.44 1.19 7.08
N LYS A 215 8.63 1.10 7.69
CA LYS A 215 8.82 0.45 8.99
C LYS A 215 8.11 1.21 10.11
N ARG A 216 7.63 0.49 11.13
CA ARG A 216 7.00 1.08 12.32
C ARG A 216 7.93 0.97 13.53
N ASP A 217 9.00 1.76 13.55
CA ASP A 217 10.02 1.71 14.62
C ASP A 217 9.45 1.87 16.04
N GLU A 218 8.48 2.77 16.22
CA GLU A 218 7.80 2.95 17.52
C GLU A 218 7.03 1.70 17.94
N LEU A 219 6.27 1.08 17.03
CA LEU A 219 5.51 -0.14 17.33
C LEU A 219 6.43 -1.35 17.57
N ASN A 220 7.54 -1.43 16.83
CA ASN A 220 8.58 -2.42 17.10
C ASN A 220 9.15 -2.22 18.51
N ALA A 221 9.51 -0.99 18.87
CA ALA A 221 10.08 -0.70 20.18
C ALA A 221 9.10 -0.99 21.32
N ASP A 222 7.83 -0.62 21.18
CA ASP A 222 6.77 -0.87 22.16
C ASP A 222 6.54 -2.37 22.34
N TYR A 223 6.43 -3.14 21.25
CA TYR A 223 6.15 -4.57 21.30
C TYR A 223 7.29 -5.41 21.90
N TYR A 224 8.55 -5.00 21.68
CA TYR A 224 9.71 -5.68 22.24
C TYR A 224 10.20 -5.09 23.58
N GLY A 225 9.61 -3.98 24.03
CA GLY A 225 10.03 -3.28 25.25
C GLY A 225 11.41 -2.62 25.17
N GLN A 226 11.99 -2.53 23.97
CA GLN A 226 13.31 -1.94 23.71
C GLN A 226 13.43 -1.54 22.22
N PRO A 227 14.30 -0.57 21.87
CA PRO A 227 14.55 -0.23 20.48
C PRO A 227 14.97 -1.45 19.65
N ALA A 228 14.19 -1.74 18.61
CA ALA A 228 14.39 -2.91 17.75
C ALA A 228 14.10 -2.52 16.30
N THR A 229 15.16 -2.40 15.48
CA THR A 229 14.98 -2.15 14.04
C THR A 229 14.51 -3.43 13.34
N PRO A 230 13.85 -3.32 12.18
CA PRO A 230 13.45 -4.50 11.40
C PRO A 230 14.61 -5.46 11.14
N GLU A 231 15.80 -4.99 10.80
CA GLU A 231 17.00 -5.81 10.58
C GLU A 231 17.40 -6.57 11.85
N ALA A 232 17.43 -5.87 13.00
CA ALA A 232 17.76 -6.47 14.29
C ALA A 232 16.77 -7.57 14.70
N ILE A 233 15.50 -7.43 14.29
CA ILE A 233 14.44 -8.40 14.55
C ILE A 233 14.54 -9.60 13.60
N VAL A 234 14.55 -9.35 12.29
CA VAL A 234 14.30 -10.40 11.29
C VAL A 234 15.56 -11.05 10.73
N LEU A 235 16.69 -10.36 10.71
CA LEU A 235 17.97 -10.89 10.22
C LEU A 235 18.87 -11.33 11.37
N ASP A 236 19.05 -10.46 12.36
CA ASP A 236 19.99 -10.71 13.46
C ASP A 236 19.39 -11.54 14.60
N GLY A 237 18.04 -11.58 14.71
CA GLY A 237 17.34 -12.31 15.76
C GLY A 237 17.66 -11.82 17.19
N ARG A 238 17.93 -10.51 17.37
CA ARG A 238 18.36 -9.95 18.67
C ARG A 238 17.25 -9.88 19.71
N VAL A 239 16.00 -9.95 19.26
CA VAL A 239 14.82 -9.84 20.11
C VAL A 239 13.88 -10.99 19.87
N ALA A 240 13.13 -11.34 20.92
CA ALA A 240 12.16 -12.41 20.90
C ALA A 240 10.96 -12.00 21.74
N ASN A 241 9.76 -12.36 21.30
CA ASN A 241 8.55 -12.22 22.10
C ASN A 241 7.65 -13.46 21.86
N PRO A 242 7.46 -14.33 22.86
CA PRO A 242 6.68 -15.57 22.74
C PRO A 242 5.24 -15.38 22.25
N GLN A 243 4.67 -14.18 22.35
CA GLN A 243 3.35 -13.86 21.80
C GLN A 243 3.25 -14.12 20.29
N ALA A 244 4.38 -14.05 19.57
CA ALA A 244 4.44 -14.35 18.14
C ALA A 244 4.64 -15.84 17.81
N ASP A 245 4.84 -16.72 18.80
CA ASP A 245 5.20 -18.12 18.55
C ASP A 245 4.09 -18.91 17.85
N SER A 246 2.82 -18.52 17.98
CA SER A 246 1.72 -19.15 17.25
C SER A 246 1.81 -18.88 15.75
N LEU A 247 1.93 -17.61 15.35
CA LEU A 247 2.15 -17.22 13.96
C LEU A 247 3.40 -17.87 13.35
N ARG A 248 4.51 -17.90 14.10
CA ARG A 248 5.75 -18.55 13.65
C ARG A 248 5.57 -20.04 13.40
N ARG A 249 4.87 -20.75 14.30
CA ARG A 249 4.52 -22.17 14.11
C ARG A 249 3.63 -22.38 12.90
N ALA A 250 2.60 -21.55 12.72
CA ALA A 250 1.71 -21.63 11.56
C ALA A 250 2.48 -21.47 10.23
N LEU A 251 3.44 -20.55 10.17
CA LEU A 251 4.33 -20.38 9.01
C LEU A 251 5.29 -21.57 8.82
N SER A 252 5.83 -22.13 9.90
CA SER A 252 6.65 -23.35 9.83
C SER A 252 5.86 -24.56 9.32
N GLU A 253 4.61 -24.71 9.75
CA GLU A 253 3.71 -25.78 9.28
C GLU A 253 3.33 -25.60 7.81
N ALA A 254 3.11 -24.35 7.37
CA ALA A 254 2.79 -24.02 5.99
C ALA A 254 3.85 -24.44 4.96
N VAL A 255 5.12 -24.49 5.39
CA VAL A 255 6.26 -24.80 4.53
C VAL A 255 6.78 -26.23 4.67
N ARG A 256 6.21 -27.03 5.59
CA ARG A 256 6.45 -28.48 5.62
C ARG A 256 5.90 -29.11 4.33
#